data_AF-A0A257LU69-F1
#
_entry.id   AF-A0A257LU69-F1
#
_cell.length_a   1.000
_cell.length_b   1.000
_cell.length_c   1.000
_cell.angle_alpha   90.00
_cell.angle_beta   90.00
_cell.angle_gamma   90.00
#
_symmetry.space_group_name_H-M   'P 1'
#
loop_
_entity.id
_entity.type
_entity.pdbx_description
1 polymer ?
#
loop_
_entity_poly.entity_id
_entity_poly.type
_entity_poly.pdbx_seq_one_letter_code
_entity_poly.pdbx_strand_id
1 'polypeptide(L)'
;AIEAGVPGWIESIVQDCFTEADQKLITEGLAGIETRSSAQFQKSFGELTIAQRIELLTALEQESKKVNGGQGSFIRKFKDLTKFTYASSEIGATKAFEFHLVPGRWEPAMPVKPGQKAYSM
;
A
#
# COMPACT_ATOMS: atom_id res chain seq x y z
N ALA A 1 0.06 8.91 -4.86
CA ALA A 1 1.12 8.00 -4.40
C ALA A 1 2.45 8.30 -5.08
N ILE A 2 2.54 8.25 -6.42
CA ILE A 2 3.78 8.57 -7.15
C ILE A 2 4.24 10.01 -6.88
N GLU A 3 3.35 10.99 -7.01
CA GLU A 3 3.64 12.40 -6.68
C GLU A 3 3.98 12.65 -5.21
N ALA A 4 3.63 11.71 -4.32
CA ALA A 4 3.92 11.80 -2.89
C ALA A 4 5.27 11.18 -2.51
N GLY A 5 6.10 10.80 -3.50
CA GLY A 5 7.42 10.20 -3.26
C GLY A 5 7.38 8.81 -2.63
N VAL A 6 6.20 8.17 -2.60
CA VAL A 6 5.98 6.86 -1.96
C VAL A 6 6.94 5.78 -2.46
N PRO A 7 7.25 5.65 -3.77
CA PRO A 7 8.17 4.61 -4.24
C PRO A 7 9.56 4.69 -3.62
N GLY A 8 10.19 5.87 -3.62
CA GLY A 8 11.53 6.05 -3.05
C GLY A 8 11.54 5.87 -1.52
N TRP A 9 10.46 6.25 -0.84
CA TRP A 9 10.37 6.01 0.60
C TRP A 9 10.18 4.53 0.95
N ILE A 10 9.41 3.79 0.15
CA ILE A 10 9.29 2.33 0.28
C ILE A 10 10.66 1.66 0.10
N GLU A 11 11.45 2.09 -0.88
CA GLU A 11 12.81 1.57 -1.09
C GLU A 11 13.69 1.78 0.16
N SER A 12 13.72 2.99 0.73
CA SER A 12 14.47 3.25 1.96
C SER A 12 13.98 2.43 3.16
N ILE A 13 12.67 2.29 3.36
CA ILE A 13 12.12 1.47 4.46
C ILE A 13 12.49 0.00 4.28
N VAL A 14 12.39 -0.53 3.07
CA VAL A 14 12.73 -1.92 2.79
C VAL A 14 14.23 -2.17 2.95
N GLN A 15 15.07 -1.22 2.57
CA GLN A 15 16.52 -1.34 2.74
C GLN A 15 16.96 -1.24 4.21
N ASP A 16 16.44 -0.26 4.96
CA ASP A 16 16.98 0.09 6.28
C ASP A 16 16.21 -0.54 7.45
N CYS A 17 14.94 -0.91 7.26
CA CYS A 17 14.07 -1.37 8.36
C CYS A 17 13.58 -2.82 8.25
N PHE A 18 13.86 -3.51 7.14
CA PHE A 18 13.37 -4.87 6.90
C PHE A 18 14.50 -5.90 6.96
N THR A 19 14.16 -7.14 7.32
CA THR A 19 15.10 -8.26 7.31
C THR A 19 15.37 -8.73 5.88
N GLU A 20 16.51 -9.38 5.63
CA GLU A 20 16.81 -9.95 4.30
C GLU A 20 15.73 -10.91 3.80
N ALA A 21 15.09 -11.65 4.70
CA ALA A 21 13.99 -12.55 4.35
C ALA A 21 12.77 -11.79 3.82
N ASP A 22 12.43 -10.66 4.45
CA ASP A 22 11.31 -9.82 3.99
C ASP A 22 11.66 -9.03 2.72
N GLN A 23 12.92 -8.59 2.57
CA GLN A 23 13.40 -7.96 1.34
C GLN A 23 13.26 -8.92 0.15
N LYS A 24 13.71 -10.18 0.31
CA LYS A 24 13.57 -11.23 -0.71
C LYS A 24 12.11 -11.47 -1.07
N LEU A 25 11.24 -11.59 -0.06
CA LEU A 25 9.80 -11.76 -0.25
C LEU A 25 9.16 -10.62 -1.06
N ILE A 26 9.64 -9.39 -0.88
CA ILE A 26 9.20 -8.23 -1.67
C ILE A 26 9.71 -8.29 -3.11
N THR A 27 11.01 -8.56 -3.31
CA THR A 27 11.59 -8.64 -4.66
C THR A 27 11.02 -9.79 -5.48
N GLU A 28 10.83 -10.97 -4.87
CA GLU A 28 10.22 -12.13 -5.50
C GLU A 28 8.74 -11.89 -5.80
N GLY A 29 8.03 -11.20 -4.88
CA GLY A 29 6.66 -10.79 -5.07
C GLY A 29 6.46 -9.87 -6.27
N LEU A 30 7.34 -8.87 -6.44
CA LEU A 30 7.32 -7.96 -7.59
C LEU A 30 7.63 -8.70 -8.89
N ALA A 31 8.65 -9.56 -8.91
CA ALA A 31 8.95 -10.40 -10.08
C ALA A 31 7.79 -11.35 -10.43
N GLY A 32 7.09 -11.87 -9.41
CA GLY A 32 5.91 -12.71 -9.58
C GLY A 32 4.73 -11.97 -10.24
N ILE A 33 4.54 -10.68 -9.94
CA ILE A 33 3.53 -9.84 -10.61
C ILE A 33 3.84 -9.70 -12.09
N GLU A 34 5.09 -9.37 -12.46
CA GLU A 34 5.49 -9.23 -13.86
C GLU A 34 5.34 -10.54 -14.63
N THR A 35 5.73 -11.66 -14.01
CA THR A 35 5.57 -13.00 -14.60
C THR A 35 4.11 -13.32 -14.88
N ARG A 36 3.21 -13.04 -13.92
CA ARG A 36 1.76 -13.26 -14.09
C ARG A 36 1.13 -12.31 -15.10
N SER A 37 1.56 -11.06 -15.13
CA SER A 37 1.12 -10.07 -16.12
C SER A 37 1.46 -10.53 -17.53
N SER A 38 2.71 -10.97 -17.73
CA SER A 38 3.18 -11.51 -19.01
C SER A 38 2.45 -12.80 -19.38
N ALA A 39 2.17 -13.68 -18.42
CA ALA A 39 1.46 -14.94 -18.67
C ALA A 39 -0.02 -14.75 -19.03
N GLN A 40 -0.75 -13.86 -18.34
CA GLN A 40 -2.18 -13.66 -18.56
C GLN A 40 -2.49 -12.70 -19.72
N PHE A 41 -1.68 -11.66 -19.90
CA PHE A 41 -2.00 -10.55 -20.80
C PHE A 41 -0.92 -10.29 -21.85
N GLN A 42 0.20 -11.03 -21.82
CA GLN A 42 1.35 -10.86 -22.73
C GLN A 42 1.90 -9.42 -22.74
N LYS A 43 1.74 -8.72 -21.62
CA LYS A 43 2.14 -7.32 -21.43
C LYS A 43 2.79 -7.15 -20.07
N SER A 44 3.67 -6.16 -19.96
CA SER A 44 4.23 -5.74 -18.66
C SER A 44 3.12 -5.18 -17.77
N PHE A 45 3.30 -5.22 -16.45
CA PHE A 45 2.29 -4.70 -15.52
C PHE A 45 2.00 -3.21 -15.76
N GLY A 46 3.04 -2.46 -16.16
CA GLY A 46 2.96 -1.04 -16.53
C GLY A 46 2.13 -0.75 -17.78
N GLU A 47 1.90 -1.71 -18.66
CA GLU A 47 1.13 -1.53 -19.90
C GLU A 47 -0.31 -2.04 -19.82
N LEU A 48 -0.65 -2.71 -18.71
CA LEU A 48 -2.02 -3.16 -18.45
C LEU A 48 -2.98 -1.98 -18.27
N THR A 49 -4.22 -2.17 -18.71
CA THR A 49 -5.31 -1.26 -18.40
C THR A 49 -5.65 -1.29 -16.90
N ILE A 50 -6.29 -0.25 -16.38
CA ILE A 50 -6.68 -0.16 -14.97
C ILE A 50 -7.53 -1.38 -14.55
N ALA A 51 -8.48 -1.80 -15.39
CA ALA A 51 -9.33 -2.95 -15.13
C ALA A 51 -8.52 -4.25 -15.00
N GLN A 52 -7.56 -4.49 -15.91
CA GLN A 52 -6.71 -5.67 -15.89
C GLN A 52 -5.76 -5.70 -14.68
N ARG A 53 -5.22 -4.53 -14.29
CA ARG A 53 -4.41 -4.42 -13.06
C ARG A 53 -5.23 -4.77 -11.83
N ILE A 54 -6.46 -4.27 -11.74
CA ILE A 54 -7.36 -4.58 -10.63
C ILE A 54 -7.67 -6.07 -10.59
N GLU A 55 -7.97 -6.68 -11.73
CA GLU A 55 -8.25 -8.12 -11.84
C GLU A 55 -7.07 -8.97 -11.34
N LEU A 56 -5.86 -8.71 -11.84
CA LEU A 56 -4.65 -9.43 -11.45
C LEU A 56 -4.34 -9.27 -9.95
N LEU A 57 -4.38 -8.05 -9.43
CA LEU A 57 -4.11 -7.78 -8.01
C LEU A 57 -5.21 -8.37 -7.10
N THR A 58 -6.46 -8.38 -7.54
CA THR A 58 -7.57 -8.98 -6.79
C THR A 58 -7.41 -10.50 -6.72
N ALA A 59 -7.01 -11.14 -7.83
CA ALA A 59 -6.72 -12.57 -7.85
C ALA A 59 -5.57 -12.92 -6.87
N LEU A 60 -4.48 -12.16 -6.90
CA LEU A 60 -3.36 -12.32 -5.95
C LEU A 60 -3.80 -12.14 -4.49
N GLU A 61 -4.66 -11.16 -4.20
CA GLU A 61 -5.18 -10.95 -2.85
C GLU A 61 -6.08 -12.11 -2.41
N GLN A 62 -6.90 -12.66 -3.29
CA GLN A 62 -7.72 -13.84 -2.98
C GLN A 62 -6.88 -15.11 -2.76
N GLU A 63 -5.84 -15.33 -3.56
CA GLU A 63 -4.91 -16.44 -3.37
C GLU A 63 -4.17 -16.33 -2.04
N SER A 64 -3.72 -15.12 -1.69
CA SER A 64 -3.02 -14.87 -0.43
C SER A 64 -3.87 -15.23 0.79
N LYS A 65 -5.18 -14.93 0.76
CA LYS A 65 -6.10 -15.26 1.85
C LYS A 65 -6.24 -16.76 2.10
N LYS A 66 -6.00 -17.61 1.09
CA LYS A 66 -6.09 -19.07 1.23
C LYS A 66 -4.89 -19.67 1.97
N VAL A 67 -3.77 -18.96 2.03
CA VAL A 67 -2.54 -19.41 2.70
C VAL A 67 -2.42 -18.66 4.03
N ASN A 68 -2.53 -19.37 5.16
CA ASN A 68 -2.43 -18.80 6.51
C ASN A 68 -3.30 -17.53 6.75
N GLY A 69 -4.49 -17.47 6.14
CA GLY A 69 -5.39 -16.30 6.26
C GLY A 69 -4.83 -15.01 5.65
N GLY A 70 -3.80 -15.10 4.80
CA GLY A 70 -3.09 -13.96 4.19
C GLY A 70 -2.05 -13.31 5.11
N GLN A 71 -1.77 -13.88 6.28
CA GLN A 71 -0.67 -13.40 7.12
C GLN A 71 0.67 -13.81 6.51
N GLY A 72 1.55 -12.82 6.31
CA GLY A 72 2.89 -13.02 5.75
C GLY A 72 2.98 -12.92 4.22
N SER A 73 1.85 -12.84 3.50
CA SER A 73 1.88 -12.73 2.03
C SER A 73 2.38 -11.37 1.56
N PHE A 74 3.20 -11.38 0.50
CA PHE A 74 3.76 -10.19 -0.15
C PHE A 74 2.70 -9.12 -0.44
N ILE A 75 1.62 -9.50 -1.13
CA ILE A 75 0.60 -8.53 -1.59
C ILE A 75 -0.05 -7.78 -0.42
N ARG A 76 -0.23 -8.44 0.73
CA ARG A 76 -0.79 -7.84 1.94
C ARG A 76 0.22 -6.88 2.57
N LYS A 77 1.45 -7.35 2.82
CA LYS A 77 2.53 -6.54 3.42
C LYS A 77 2.80 -5.30 2.58
N PHE A 78 2.95 -5.46 1.26
CA PHE A 78 3.25 -4.37 0.35
C PHE A 78 2.09 -3.38 0.22
N LYS A 79 0.84 -3.86 0.17
CA LYS A 79 -0.35 -3.00 0.17
C LYS A 79 -0.46 -2.19 1.45
N ASP A 80 -0.19 -2.79 2.61
CA ASP A 80 -0.26 -2.09 3.89
C ASP A 80 0.90 -1.10 4.06
N LEU A 81 2.11 -1.44 3.61
CA LEU A 81 3.24 -0.52 3.52
C LEU A 81 2.93 0.70 2.64
N THR A 82 2.30 0.48 1.48
CA THR A 82 1.92 1.55 0.55
C THR A 82 0.88 2.49 1.16
N LYS A 83 -0.09 1.95 1.90
CA LYS A 83 -1.07 2.78 2.63
C LYS A 83 -0.42 3.61 3.72
N PHE A 84 0.44 2.98 4.52
CA PHE A 84 1.16 3.65 5.60
C PHE A 84 2.03 4.79 5.06
N THR A 85 2.85 4.49 4.04
CA THR A 85 3.72 5.50 3.42
C THR A 85 2.93 6.63 2.76
N TYR A 86 1.79 6.33 2.15
CA TYR A 86 0.93 7.39 1.61
C TYR A 86 0.29 8.23 2.72
N ALA A 87 -0.24 7.63 3.78
CA ALA A 87 -0.89 8.36 4.87
C ALA A 87 0.07 9.29 5.63
N SER A 88 1.34 8.87 5.79
CA SER A 88 2.38 9.67 6.44
C SER A 88 3.06 10.69 5.51
N SER A 89 2.78 10.65 4.20
CA SER A 89 3.27 11.66 3.26
C SER A 89 2.55 13.00 3.45
N GLU A 90 3.21 14.12 3.19
CA GLU A 90 2.60 15.47 3.30
C GLU A 90 1.29 15.56 2.49
N ILE A 91 1.28 15.01 1.28
CA ILE A 91 0.11 14.99 0.39
C ILE A 91 -1.02 14.15 1.00
N GLY A 92 -0.70 12.99 1.58
CA GLY A 92 -1.69 12.16 2.26
C GLY A 92 -2.24 12.85 3.50
N ALA A 93 -1.37 13.33 4.39
CA ALA A 93 -1.73 13.92 5.66
C ALA A 93 -2.56 15.21 5.51
N THR A 94 -2.28 16.04 4.50
CA THR A 94 -2.95 17.35 4.34
C THR A 94 -4.13 17.34 3.37
N LYS A 95 -4.05 16.56 2.28
CA LYS A 95 -5.10 16.54 1.24
C LYS A 95 -6.10 15.42 1.45
N ALA A 96 -5.64 14.21 1.78
CA ALA A 96 -6.52 13.06 2.01
C ALA A 96 -7.07 13.05 3.44
N PHE A 97 -6.25 13.44 4.42
CA PHE A 97 -6.61 13.56 5.83
C PHE A 97 -6.62 15.02 6.29
N GLU A 98 -7.12 15.26 7.49
CA GLU A 98 -7.01 16.56 8.16
C GLU A 98 -5.82 16.54 9.12
N PHE A 99 -4.73 17.21 8.75
CA PHE A 99 -3.51 17.28 9.56
C PHE A 99 -3.68 18.28 10.71
N HIS A 100 -3.59 17.79 11.94
CA HIS A 100 -3.56 18.62 13.16
C HIS A 100 -2.20 18.46 13.84
N LEU A 101 -1.36 19.49 13.76
CA LEU A 101 0.03 19.50 14.27
C LEU A 101 0.16 19.17 15.76
N VAL A 102 -0.83 19.54 16.57
CA VAL A 102 -0.84 19.30 18.01
C VAL A 102 -2.21 18.74 18.37
N PRO A 103 -2.36 17.41 18.45
CA PRO A 103 -3.58 16.82 18.95
C PRO A 103 -3.73 17.25 20.41
N GLY A 104 -4.75 18.07 20.67
CA GLY A 104 -5.09 18.53 22.00
C GLY A 104 -5.71 17.42 22.85
N ARG A 105 -6.68 17.78 23.68
CA ARG A 105 -7.36 16.82 24.56
C ARG A 105 -8.05 15.72 23.75
N TRP A 106 -7.82 14.46 24.11
CA TRP A 106 -8.54 13.33 23.54
C TRP A 106 -10.00 13.34 24.02
N GLU A 107 -10.94 13.42 23.09
CA GLU A 107 -12.37 13.38 23.37
C GLU A 107 -13.03 12.21 22.61
N PRO A 108 -13.50 11.16 23.30
CA PRO A 108 -14.02 9.96 22.65
C PRO A 108 -15.33 10.17 21.89
N ALA A 109 -16.10 11.20 22.23
CA ALA A 109 -17.43 11.48 21.67
C ALA A 109 -17.46 12.82 20.92
N MET A 110 -16.41 13.12 20.14
CA MET A 110 -16.37 14.31 19.30
C MET A 110 -17.46 14.21 18.20
N PRO A 111 -18.35 15.20 18.07
CA PRO A 111 -19.38 15.18 17.04
C PRO A 111 -18.74 15.34 15.66
N VAL A 112 -18.88 14.30 14.81
CA VAL A 112 -18.36 14.32 13.44
C VAL A 112 -19.27 15.19 12.58
N LYS A 113 -18.71 16.23 11.94
CA LYS A 113 -19.47 17.03 10.98
C LYS A 113 -19.64 16.26 9.66
N PRO A 114 -20.77 16.40 8.95
CA PRO A 114 -20.94 15.77 7.65
C PRO A 114 -19.85 16.21 6.66
N GLY A 115 -19.08 15.27 6.12
CA GLY A 115 -17.98 15.54 5.19
C GLY A 115 -16.63 15.87 5.84
N GLN A 116 -16.52 15.77 7.16
CA GLN A 116 -15.24 15.92 7.85
C GLN A 116 -14.29 14.79 7.46
N LYS A 117 -13.05 15.15 7.10
CA LYS A 117 -12.01 14.17 6.78
C LYS A 117 -11.54 13.50 8.07
N ALA A 118 -11.07 12.26 7.95
CA ALA A 118 -10.39 11.63 9.07
C ALA A 118 -9.11 12.41 9.39
N TYR A 119 -8.78 12.52 10.68
CA TYR A 119 -7.53 13.12 11.10
C TYR A 119 -6.36 12.26 10.65
N SER A 120 -5.26 12.90 10.27
CA SER A 120 -4.01 12.17 10.02
C SER A 120 -3.45 11.63 11.33
N MET A 121 -2.59 10.62 11.23
CA MET A 121 -1.80 10.12 12.35
C MET A 121 -0.71 11.12 12.75
#